data_AF-A0A2V2Z9Y2-F1
#
_entry.id   AF-A0A2V2Z9Y2-F1
#
_cell.length_a   1.000
_cell.length_b   1.000
_cell.length_c   1.000
_cell.angle_alpha   90.00
_cell.angle_beta   90.00
_cell.angle_gamma   90.00
#
_symmetry.space_group_name_H-M   'P 1'
#
loop_
_entity.id
_entity.type
_entity.pdbx_description
1 polymer ?
#
loop_
_entity_poly.entity_id
_entity_poly.type
_entity_poly.pdbx_seq_one_letter_code
_entity_poly.pdbx_strand_id
1 'polypeptide(L)'
;MKIIFFFIIVLLTNNSCSAQNNIDFYYQDKTKATETDSTAYKSYLENIPKEFLKKDDEVLLSFNNAAFIDDVITINGKSYNFQNYTCGYTQIRVLKRDEKIKITSKKKGEMNFKLKKGIDYIIINGGFDNKWSVTFSEYFPTMECL
;
A
#
# COMPACT_ATOMS: atom_id res chain seq x y z
N MET A 1 -31.84 -33.30 14.51
CA MET A 1 -31.67 -31.83 14.47
C MET A 1 -30.29 -31.32 14.90
N LYS A 2 -29.63 -31.86 15.94
CA LYS A 2 -28.32 -31.36 16.41
C LYS A 2 -27.17 -31.54 15.39
N ILE A 3 -27.15 -32.61 14.62
CA ILE A 3 -26.09 -32.91 13.63
C ILE A 3 -26.14 -31.96 12.43
N ILE A 4 -27.34 -31.61 11.97
CA ILE A 4 -27.56 -30.69 10.84
C ILE A 4 -27.07 -29.28 11.19
N PHE A 5 -27.33 -28.83 12.44
CA PHE A 5 -26.85 -27.54 12.93
C PHE A 5 -25.32 -27.47 12.99
N PHE A 6 -24.68 -28.56 13.41
CA PHE A 6 -23.22 -28.64 13.44
C PHE A 6 -22.62 -28.58 12.03
N PHE A 7 -23.21 -29.27 11.07
CA PHE A 7 -22.78 -29.21 9.67
C PHE A 7 -22.93 -27.82 9.05
N ILE A 8 -24.03 -27.12 9.35
CA ILE A 8 -24.26 -25.74 8.87
C ILE A 8 -23.22 -24.78 9.46
N ILE A 9 -22.90 -24.90 10.75
CA ILE A 9 -21.88 -24.07 11.39
C ILE A 9 -20.49 -24.33 10.79
N VAL A 10 -20.13 -25.60 10.53
CA VAL A 10 -18.86 -25.98 9.90
C VAL A 10 -18.77 -25.48 8.45
N LEU A 11 -19.87 -25.49 7.70
CA LEU A 11 -19.95 -24.95 6.33
C LEU A 11 -19.84 -23.41 6.30
N LEU A 12 -20.40 -22.72 7.30
CA LEU A 12 -20.32 -21.27 7.43
C LEU A 12 -18.92 -20.80 7.86
N THR A 13 -18.22 -21.55 8.73
CA THR A 13 -16.85 -21.20 9.14
C THR A 13 -15.84 -21.46 8.05
N ASN A 14 -16.00 -22.51 7.23
CA ASN A 14 -15.08 -22.81 6.12
C ASN A 14 -15.26 -21.88 4.90
N ASN A 15 -16.43 -21.27 4.71
CA ASN A 15 -16.64 -20.24 3.69
C ASN A 15 -16.29 -18.82 4.16
N SER A 16 -15.98 -18.62 5.46
CA SER A 16 -15.63 -17.30 5.99
C SER A 16 -14.19 -16.85 5.68
N CYS A 17 -13.43 -17.64 4.92
CA CYS A 17 -12.13 -17.27 4.36
C CYS A 17 -12.31 -16.52 3.01
N SER A 18 -13.15 -15.49 2.96
CA SER A 18 -13.34 -14.68 1.75
C SER A 18 -13.28 -13.18 2.08
N ALA A 19 -12.07 -12.60 2.04
CA ALA A 19 -11.91 -11.15 1.90
C ALA A 19 -10.50 -10.71 1.42
N GLN A 20 -9.50 -11.59 1.37
CA GLN A 20 -8.12 -11.21 0.95
C GLN A 20 -7.76 -11.60 -0.49
N ASN A 21 -8.64 -12.24 -1.27
CA ASN A 21 -8.33 -12.71 -2.62
C ASN A 21 -8.09 -11.58 -3.66
N ASN A 22 -8.17 -10.30 -3.27
CA ASN A 22 -8.03 -9.15 -4.16
C ASN A 22 -6.84 -8.24 -3.78
N ILE A 23 -5.97 -8.66 -2.86
CA ILE A 23 -4.87 -7.85 -2.34
C ILE A 23 -3.60 -8.69 -2.16
N ASP A 24 -2.55 -8.35 -2.90
CA ASP A 24 -1.22 -8.94 -2.73
C ASP A 24 -0.35 -8.04 -1.83
N PHE A 25 0.28 -8.64 -0.81
CA PHE A 25 1.17 -7.94 0.12
C PHE A 25 2.60 -8.47 0.03
N TYR A 26 3.55 -7.56 -0.18
CA TYR A 26 4.99 -7.83 -0.21
C TYR A 26 5.71 -7.06 0.90
N TYR A 27 6.83 -7.62 1.38
CA TYR A 27 7.63 -7.00 2.44
C TYR A 27 9.10 -6.96 2.04
N GLN A 28 9.70 -5.77 2.08
CA GLN A 28 11.11 -5.52 1.80
C GLN A 28 11.78 -5.00 3.07
N ASP A 29 12.69 -5.81 3.62
CA ASP A 29 13.48 -5.45 4.79
C ASP A 29 14.85 -4.91 4.39
N LYS A 30 15.43 -4.02 5.21
CA LYS A 30 16.76 -3.44 4.91
C LYS A 30 17.87 -4.49 4.85
N THR A 31 17.72 -5.62 5.56
CA THR A 31 18.77 -6.66 5.60
C THR A 31 18.86 -7.46 4.29
N LYS A 32 17.86 -7.36 3.43
CA LYS A 32 17.78 -8.00 2.12
C LYS A 32 17.87 -7.00 0.97
N ALA A 33 18.15 -5.72 1.25
CA ALA A 33 18.27 -4.71 0.23
C ALA A 33 19.42 -5.03 -0.74
N THR A 34 19.17 -4.87 -2.03
CA THR A 34 20.22 -4.98 -3.04
C THR A 34 21.13 -3.73 -3.01
N GLU A 35 22.25 -3.79 -3.73
CA GLU A 35 23.12 -2.61 -3.90
C GLU A 35 22.39 -1.47 -4.63
N THR A 36 21.56 -1.81 -5.62
CA THR A 36 20.70 -0.86 -6.33
C THR A 36 19.72 -0.18 -5.39
N ASP A 37 19.04 -0.95 -4.55
CA ASP A 37 18.11 -0.44 -3.54
C ASP A 37 18.79 0.51 -2.56
N SER A 38 19.98 0.13 -2.09
CA SER A 38 20.77 0.92 -1.16
C SER A 38 21.21 2.24 -1.80
N THR A 39 21.59 2.22 -3.07
CA THR A 39 22.02 3.39 -3.83
C THR A 39 20.86 4.35 -4.09
N ALA A 40 19.70 3.82 -4.51
CA ALA A 40 18.49 4.60 -4.71
C ALA A 40 18.04 5.27 -3.40
N TYR A 41 18.05 4.52 -2.29
CA TYR A 41 17.70 5.07 -0.98
C TYR A 41 18.67 6.17 -0.53
N LYS A 42 19.97 5.95 -0.69
CA LYS A 42 20.99 6.97 -0.39
C LYS A 42 20.79 8.23 -1.23
N SER A 43 20.58 8.05 -2.54
CA SER A 43 20.31 9.17 -3.45
C SER A 43 19.06 9.96 -3.05
N TYR A 44 17.98 9.27 -2.67
CA TYR A 44 16.77 9.91 -2.14
C TYR A 44 17.08 10.80 -0.92
N LEU A 45 17.85 10.29 0.05
CA LEU A 45 18.20 11.04 1.25
C LEU A 45 19.13 12.25 0.99
N GLU A 46 20.03 12.13 0.00
CA GLU A 46 21.04 13.14 -0.28
C GLU A 46 20.57 14.23 -1.25
N ASN A 47 19.68 13.89 -2.19
CA ASN A 47 19.35 14.76 -3.33
C ASN A 47 17.94 15.35 -3.27
N ILE A 48 17.03 14.79 -2.46
CA ILE A 48 15.69 15.36 -2.29
C ILE A 48 15.73 16.47 -1.24
N PRO A 49 15.18 17.67 -1.53
CA PRO A 49 15.11 18.73 -0.53
C PRO A 49 14.38 18.27 0.73
N LYS A 50 14.86 18.73 1.89
CA LYS A 50 14.43 18.22 3.22
C LYS A 50 12.93 18.35 3.46
N GLU A 51 12.30 19.39 2.92
CA GLU A 51 10.86 19.62 2.98
C GLU A 51 10.04 18.54 2.25
N PHE A 52 10.64 17.86 1.26
CA PHE A 52 10.03 16.77 0.51
C PHE A 52 10.32 15.39 1.10
N LEU A 53 11.30 15.29 2.01
CA LEU A 53 11.58 14.05 2.74
C LEU A 53 10.45 13.71 3.72
N LYS A 54 10.21 12.41 3.89
CA LYS A 54 9.35 11.84 4.94
C LYS A 54 9.91 12.21 6.32
N LYS A 55 9.06 12.59 7.27
CA LYS A 55 9.45 12.76 8.68
C LYS A 55 9.42 11.43 9.44
N ASP A 56 10.03 11.40 10.62
CA ASP A 56 10.14 10.16 11.43
C ASP A 56 8.78 9.61 11.87
N ASP A 57 7.82 10.50 12.15
CA ASP A 57 6.44 10.18 12.53
C ASP A 57 5.51 9.98 11.33
N GLU A 58 6.04 10.04 10.10
CA GLU A 58 5.30 9.83 8.87
C GLU A 58 5.67 8.50 8.21
N VAL A 59 4.73 7.93 7.47
CA VAL A 59 4.93 6.90 6.46
C VAL A 59 4.64 7.52 5.09
N LEU A 60 5.45 7.16 4.09
CA LEU A 60 5.28 7.65 2.71
C LEU A 60 4.57 6.58 1.87
N LEU A 61 3.38 6.90 1.35
CA LEU A 61 2.63 6.05 0.43
C LEU A 61 2.90 6.52 -1.01
N SER A 62 3.41 5.63 -1.84
CA SER A 62 3.68 5.87 -3.27
C SER A 62 2.63 5.15 -4.10
N PHE A 63 1.72 5.89 -4.72
CA PHE A 63 0.68 5.34 -5.60
C PHE A 63 1.12 5.39 -7.06
N ASN A 64 1.08 4.26 -7.75
CA ASN A 64 1.38 4.20 -9.18
C ASN A 64 0.31 4.96 -9.98
N ASN A 65 0.71 6.03 -10.66
CA ASN A 65 -0.24 6.92 -11.34
C ASN A 65 -1.02 6.21 -12.46
N ALA A 66 -0.40 5.27 -13.17
CA ALA A 66 -1.05 4.53 -14.25
C ALA A 66 -2.19 3.64 -13.74
N ALA A 67 -1.99 2.98 -12.59
CA ALA A 67 -2.97 2.07 -12.02
C ALA A 67 -4.17 2.76 -11.35
N PHE A 68 -4.04 4.05 -11.05
CA PHE A 68 -5.05 4.87 -10.37
C PHE A 68 -5.51 6.07 -11.20
N ILE A 69 -5.13 6.15 -12.48
CA ILE A 69 -5.59 7.20 -13.39
C ILE A 69 -7.11 7.33 -13.36
N ASP A 70 -7.66 8.54 -13.35
CA ASP A 70 -9.09 8.84 -13.30
C ASP A 70 -9.82 8.19 -12.11
N ASP A 71 -9.12 8.04 -10.99
CA ASP A 71 -9.67 7.54 -9.73
C ASP A 71 -9.61 8.60 -8.63
N VAL A 72 -10.43 8.38 -7.61
CA VAL A 72 -10.41 9.16 -6.36
C VAL A 72 -10.02 8.20 -5.24
N ILE A 73 -8.86 8.45 -4.67
CA ILE A 73 -8.33 7.68 -3.55
C ILE A 73 -8.63 8.41 -2.26
N THR A 74 -9.27 7.76 -1.31
CA THR A 74 -9.47 8.29 0.03
C THR A 74 -8.61 7.53 1.03
N ILE A 75 -7.79 8.25 1.79
CA ILE A 75 -6.90 7.70 2.81
C ILE A 75 -7.30 8.29 4.16
N ASN A 76 -7.70 7.46 5.11
CA ASN A 76 -8.18 7.89 6.44
C ASN A 76 -9.20 9.05 6.37
N GLY A 77 -10.09 9.02 5.38
CA GLY A 77 -11.12 10.04 5.15
C GLY A 77 -10.69 11.26 4.33
N LYS A 78 -9.41 11.42 3.99
CA LYS A 78 -8.91 12.49 3.10
C LYS A 78 -8.87 12.02 1.65
N SER A 79 -9.43 12.79 0.73
CA SER A 79 -9.51 12.42 -0.69
C SER A 79 -8.41 13.06 -1.54
N TYR A 80 -7.92 12.28 -2.52
CA TYR A 80 -6.86 12.62 -3.45
C TYR A 80 -7.32 12.24 -4.86
N ASN A 81 -7.29 13.20 -5.77
CA ASN A 81 -7.72 13.00 -7.16
C ASN A 81 -6.51 12.65 -8.02
N PHE A 82 -6.56 11.50 -8.68
CA PHE A 82 -5.54 11.05 -9.61
C PHE A 82 -6.02 11.35 -11.03
N GLN A 83 -5.76 12.57 -11.50
CA GLN A 83 -6.19 13.03 -12.82
C GLN A 83 -5.04 12.94 -13.81
N ASN A 84 -5.35 12.51 -15.04
CA ASN A 84 -4.43 12.41 -16.17
C ASN A 84 -3.30 11.39 -16.00
N TYR A 85 -2.89 10.78 -17.12
CA TYR A 85 -1.75 9.88 -17.12
C TYR A 85 -0.47 10.67 -16.90
N THR A 86 0.27 10.30 -15.86
CA THR A 86 1.67 10.71 -15.69
C THR A 86 2.47 9.46 -15.34
N CYS A 87 3.63 9.28 -15.97
CA CYS A 87 4.51 8.18 -15.58
C CYS A 87 5.05 8.46 -14.16
N GLY A 88 5.11 7.41 -13.33
CA GLY A 88 5.66 7.48 -11.97
C GLY A 88 4.60 7.37 -10.88
N TYR A 89 4.88 8.02 -9.75
CA TYR A 89 4.14 7.82 -8.50
C TYR A 89 3.71 9.13 -7.85
N THR A 90 2.47 9.16 -7.36
CA THR A 90 2.02 10.20 -6.45
C THR A 90 2.37 9.80 -5.02
N GLN A 91 3.14 10.66 -4.35
CA GLN A 91 3.58 10.42 -2.99
C GLN A 91 2.69 11.15 -1.98
N ILE A 92 2.15 10.43 -1.00
CA ILE A 92 1.27 10.94 0.04
C ILE A 92 1.83 10.56 1.41
N ARG A 93 1.96 11.56 2.30
CA ARG A 93 2.44 11.35 3.68
C ARG A 93 1.26 11.12 4.62
N VAL A 94 1.37 10.10 5.46
CA VAL A 94 0.39 9.75 6.49
C VAL A 94 1.11 9.64 7.83
N LEU A 95 0.48 10.05 8.92
CA LEU A 95 1.08 9.97 10.25
C LEU A 95 1.01 8.54 10.78
N LYS A 96 2.13 8.03 11.31
CA LYS A 96 2.24 6.68 11.88
C LYS A 96 1.36 6.44 13.10
N ARG A 97 0.92 7.51 13.77
CA ARG A 97 -0.05 7.44 14.88
C ARG A 97 -1.37 6.80 14.45
N ASP A 98 -1.68 6.86 13.16
CA ASP A 98 -2.81 6.16 12.57
C ASP A 98 -2.39 4.70 12.36
N GLU A 99 -2.36 3.90 13.43
CA GLU A 99 -1.89 2.49 13.41
C GLU A 99 -2.58 1.63 12.33
N LYS A 100 -3.77 2.05 11.92
CA LYS A 100 -4.54 1.48 10.82
C LYS A 100 -4.68 2.51 9.71
N ILE A 101 -4.26 2.13 8.51
CA ILE A 101 -4.51 2.90 7.30
C ILE A 101 -5.70 2.26 6.58
N LYS A 102 -6.72 3.09 6.32
CA LYS A 102 -7.87 2.75 5.46
C LYS A 102 -7.73 3.49 4.14
N ILE A 103 -7.75 2.74 3.04
CA ILE A 103 -7.67 3.26 1.68
C ILE A 103 -8.91 2.81 0.92
N THR A 104 -9.60 3.73 0.25
CA THR A 104 -10.69 3.41 -0.66
C THR A 104 -10.41 3.97 -2.04
N SER A 105 -10.75 3.19 -3.07
CA SER A 105 -10.67 3.52 -4.48
C SER A 105 -12.01 3.21 -5.12
N LYS A 106 -12.48 4.03 -6.06
CA LYS A 106 -13.70 3.69 -6.81
C LYS A 106 -13.48 2.47 -7.71
N LYS A 107 -12.27 2.31 -8.25
CA LYS A 107 -11.91 1.22 -9.16
C LYS A 107 -11.63 -0.11 -8.45
N LYS A 108 -10.97 -0.05 -7.29
CA LYS A 108 -10.41 -1.22 -6.59
C LYS A 108 -11.08 -1.53 -5.25
N GLY A 109 -12.05 -0.73 -4.83
CA GLY A 109 -12.79 -0.92 -3.58
C GLY A 109 -11.99 -0.49 -2.35
N GLU A 110 -12.20 -1.17 -1.23
CA GLU A 110 -11.60 -0.82 0.06
C GLU A 110 -10.45 -1.76 0.43
N MET A 111 -9.38 -1.19 0.97
CA MET A 111 -8.28 -1.89 1.61
C MET A 111 -8.01 -1.30 2.99
N ASN A 112 -7.73 -2.18 3.95
CA ASN A 112 -7.31 -1.81 5.29
C ASN A 112 -6.07 -2.61 5.68
N PHE A 113 -5.07 -1.95 6.25
CA PHE A 113 -3.92 -2.64 6.81
C PHE A 113 -3.42 -1.92 8.07
N LYS A 114 -2.72 -2.67 8.92
CA LYS A 114 -2.02 -2.13 10.09
C LYS A 114 -0.58 -1.80 9.73
N LEU A 115 -0.11 -0.64 10.15
CA LEU A 115 1.31 -0.28 10.03
C LEU A 115 2.14 -1.15 10.98
N LYS A 116 3.08 -1.90 10.42
CA LYS A 116 4.07 -2.63 11.21
C LYS A 116 5.18 -1.67 11.67
N LYS A 117 5.74 -1.91 12.85
CA LYS A 117 6.90 -1.16 13.34
C LYS A 117 8.07 -1.32 12.35
N GLY A 118 8.77 -0.23 12.06
CA GLY A 118 9.91 -0.20 11.14
C GLY A 118 9.55 0.07 9.69
N ILE A 119 8.27 0.01 9.31
CA ILE A 119 7.83 0.38 7.96
C ILE A 119 7.76 1.89 7.82
N ASP A 120 8.43 2.38 6.79
CA ASP A 120 8.56 3.81 6.49
C ASP A 120 8.03 4.17 5.09
N TYR A 121 7.99 3.20 4.18
CA TYR A 121 7.61 3.40 2.79
C TYR A 121 6.64 2.31 2.36
N ILE A 122 5.60 2.68 1.62
CA ILE A 122 4.58 1.76 1.13
C ILE A 122 4.33 2.06 -0.34
N ILE A 123 4.58 1.10 -1.22
CA ILE A 123 4.25 1.20 -2.64
C ILE A 123 2.86 0.60 -2.83
N ILE A 124 2.01 1.32 -3.53
CA ILE A 124 0.67 0.89 -3.91
C ILE A 124 0.63 0.92 -5.43
N ASN A 125 0.96 -0.23 -6.02
CA ASN A 125 1.00 -0.38 -7.47
C ASN A 125 -0.40 -0.60 -8.02
N GLY A 126 -1.21 -1.48 -7.40
CA GLY A 126 -2.48 -1.89 -7.97
C GLY A 126 -2.31 -2.73 -9.25
N GLY A 127 -2.99 -3.86 -9.35
CA GLY A 127 -3.03 -4.67 -10.58
C GLY A 127 -3.93 -4.03 -11.64
N PHE A 128 -3.64 -4.31 -12.93
CA PHE A 128 -4.50 -3.93 -14.06
C PHE A 128 -5.88 -4.61 -14.01
N ASP A 129 -6.03 -5.68 -13.22
CA ASP A 129 -7.27 -6.44 -12.99
C ASP A 129 -8.09 -5.91 -11.79
N ASN A 130 -7.92 -4.63 -11.45
CA ASN A 130 -8.56 -3.97 -10.30
C ASN A 130 -8.19 -4.56 -8.93
N LYS A 131 -7.14 -5.39 -8.85
CA LYS A 131 -6.56 -5.83 -7.57
C LYS A 131 -5.70 -4.76 -6.93
N TRP A 132 -5.54 -4.85 -5.61
CA TRP A 132 -4.51 -4.12 -4.90
C TRP A 132 -3.20 -4.91 -4.94
N SER A 133 -2.10 -4.20 -5.11
CA SER A 133 -0.75 -4.75 -4.95
C SER A 133 0.03 -3.75 -4.11
N VAL A 134 0.47 -4.20 -2.94
CA VAL A 134 1.06 -3.36 -1.90
C VAL A 134 2.39 -3.92 -1.44
N THR A 135 3.43 -3.09 -1.50
CA THR A 135 4.76 -3.44 -1.00
C THR A 135 5.09 -2.56 0.19
N PHE A 136 5.30 -3.17 1.35
CA PHE A 136 5.83 -2.50 2.53
C PHE A 136 7.35 -2.53 2.50
N SER A 137 7.99 -1.39 2.74
CA SER A 137 9.44 -1.27 2.75
C SER A 137 9.94 -0.44 3.94
N GLU A 138 11.06 -0.87 4.49
CA GLU A 138 11.80 -0.15 5.52
C GLU A 138 12.67 0.98 4.92
N TYR A 139 12.94 0.96 3.61
CA TYR A 139 13.75 1.95 2.89
C TYR A 139 13.02 2.49 1.65
N PHE A 140 13.46 3.66 1.14
CA PHE A 140 12.83 4.25 -0.05
C PHE A 140 13.04 3.31 -1.24
N PRO A 141 11.97 2.77 -1.84
CA PRO A 141 12.10 1.75 -2.86
C PRO A 141 12.57 2.36 -4.18
N THR A 142 13.31 1.56 -4.95
CA THR A 142 13.58 1.87 -6.35
C THR A 142 12.25 1.88 -7.09
N MET A 143 11.86 3.03 -7.64
CA MET A 143 10.61 3.19 -8.37
C MET A 143 10.91 3.27 -9.86
N GLU A 144 10.47 2.26 -10.61
CA GLU A 144 10.60 2.23 -12.06
C GLU A 144 9.45 3.00 -12.71
N CYS A 145 9.77 3.79 -13.73
CA CYS A 145 8.82 4.30 -14.71
C CYS A 145 8.84 3.30 -15.87
N LEU A 146 7.80 2.48 -15.99
CA LEU A 146 7.58 1.62 -17.15
C LEU A 146 6.52 2.25 -18.05
#